data_AF-A0A1F3VFV6-F1
#
_entry.id   AF-A0A1F3VFV6-F1
#
_cell.length_a   1.000
_cell.length_b   1.000
_cell.length_c   1.000
_cell.angle_alpha   90.00
_cell.angle_beta   90.00
_cell.angle_gamma   90.00
#
_symmetry.space_group_name_H-M   'P 1'
#
loop_
_entity.id
_entity.type
_entity.pdbx_description
1 polymer ?
#
loop_
_entity_poly.entity_id
_entity_poly.type
_entity_poly.pdbx_seq_one_letter_code
_entity_poly.pdbx_strand_id
1 'polypeptide(L)'
;MEKKEVKTACEVCKALGVDSYLLNGAERNKIIVNTLYRVLKNKPLKVKLCTFHDIELFQLGESNFLKQNIEYALELRARFGKEL
;
A
#
# COMPACT_ATOMS: atom_id res chain seq x y z
N MET A 1 -22.12 13.15 6.71
CA MET A 1 -21.51 11.95 6.09
C MET A 1 -20.78 11.19 7.18
N GLU A 2 -21.36 10.10 7.67
CA GLU A 2 -20.69 9.20 8.59
C GLU A 2 -19.50 8.56 7.86
N LYS A 3 -18.28 8.74 8.37
CA LYS A 3 -17.12 7.99 7.91
C LYS A 3 -17.34 6.54 8.36
N LYS A 4 -17.82 5.68 7.45
CA LYS A 4 -17.78 4.22 7.68
C LYS A 4 -16.33 3.87 7.99
N GLU A 5 -16.07 3.29 9.16
CA GLU A 5 -14.75 2.76 9.50
C GLU A 5 -14.38 1.69 8.47
N VAL A 6 -13.44 2.03 7.59
CA VAL A 6 -12.92 1.11 6.59
C VAL A 6 -12.00 0.13 7.32
N LYS A 7 -12.37 -1.15 7.38
CA LYS A 7 -11.55 -2.19 8.03
C LYS A 7 -10.34 -2.52 7.14
N THR A 8 -9.27 -1.73 7.22
CA THR A 8 -8.07 -1.91 6.37
C THR A 8 -6.78 -1.99 7.16
N ALA A 9 -6.08 -3.11 7.06
CA ALA A 9 -4.69 -3.23 7.51
C ALA A 9 -3.66 -3.08 6.35
N CYS A 10 -4.14 -3.01 5.11
CA CYS A 10 -3.32 -2.66 3.94
C CYS A 10 -3.13 -1.14 3.85
N GLU A 11 -1.89 -0.70 3.73
CA GLU A 11 -1.53 0.72 3.67
C GLU A 11 -2.02 1.40 2.38
N VAL A 12 -2.01 0.70 1.25
CA VAL A 12 -2.53 1.23 -0.02
C VAL A 12 -4.04 1.41 0.05
N CYS A 13 -4.78 0.38 0.47
CA CYS A 13 -6.22 0.46 0.69
C CYS A 13 -6.59 1.61 1.63
N LYS A 14 -5.80 1.80 2.70
CA LYS A 14 -5.99 2.90 3.64
C LYS A 14 -5.76 4.26 2.99
N ALA A 15 -4.70 4.42 2.20
CA ALA A 15 -4.40 5.67 1.49
C ALA A 15 -5.50 6.03 0.46
N LEU A 16 -6.06 5.02 -0.21
CA LEU A 16 -7.15 5.17 -1.18
C LEU A 16 -8.54 5.27 -0.53
N GLY A 17 -8.67 5.01 0.77
CA GLY A 17 -9.97 4.97 1.46
C GLY A 17 -10.87 3.79 1.04
N VAL A 18 -10.28 2.69 0.56
CA VAL A 18 -10.99 1.51 0.01
C VAL A 18 -10.92 0.35 0.99
N ASP A 19 -11.99 -0.43 1.11
CA ASP A 19 -12.00 -1.64 1.95
C ASP A 19 -11.26 -2.81 1.28
N SER A 20 -10.21 -3.32 1.93
CA SER A 20 -9.43 -4.44 1.40
C SER A 20 -10.22 -5.75 1.38
N TYR A 21 -11.24 -5.90 2.25
CA TYR A 21 -12.14 -7.06 2.22
C TYR A 21 -13.00 -7.07 0.95
N LEU A 22 -13.36 -5.90 0.41
CA LEU A 22 -14.12 -5.80 -0.84
C LEU A 22 -13.27 -6.24 -2.04
N LEU A 23 -12.00 -5.83 -2.09
CA LEU A 23 -11.08 -6.16 -3.18
C LEU A 23 -10.68 -7.63 -3.20
N ASN A 24 -10.47 -8.23 -2.02
CA ASN A 24 -9.91 -9.57 -1.90
C ASN A 24 -10.98 -10.65 -1.65
N GLY A 25 -12.15 -10.26 -1.15
CA GLY A 25 -13.10 -11.17 -0.50
C GLY A 25 -12.68 -11.51 0.93
N ALA A 26 -13.66 -11.90 1.76
CA ALA A 26 -13.45 -12.10 3.20
C ALA A 26 -12.41 -13.18 3.55
N GLU A 27 -12.38 -14.27 2.79
CA GLU A 27 -11.51 -15.43 3.07
C GLU A 27 -10.06 -15.25 2.59
N ARG A 28 -9.83 -14.34 1.64
CA ARG A 28 -8.52 -14.13 1.00
C ARG A 28 -7.85 -12.83 1.40
N ASN A 29 -8.51 -12.00 2.21
CA ASN A 29 -7.94 -10.77 2.74
C ASN A 29 -6.90 -11.09 3.82
N LYS A 30 -5.65 -11.30 3.40
CA LYS A 30 -4.50 -11.50 4.27
C LYS A 30 -3.61 -10.26 4.22
N ILE A 31 -2.98 -9.96 5.34
CA ILE A 31 -1.99 -8.89 5.43
C ILE A 31 -0.60 -9.48 5.31
N ILE A 32 0.11 -9.03 4.29
CA ILE A 32 1.45 -9.47 3.91
C ILE A 32 2.39 -8.30 4.16
N VAL A 33 3.49 -8.56 4.87
CA VAL A 33 4.54 -7.57 5.07
C VAL A 33 5.54 -7.74 3.93
N ASN A 34 5.63 -6.73 3.06
CA ASN A 34 6.59 -6.68 1.97
C ASN A 34 7.60 -5.56 2.20
N THR A 35 8.63 -5.46 1.34
CA THR A 35 9.69 -4.46 1.44
C THR A 35 9.81 -3.70 0.13
N LEU A 36 9.73 -2.37 0.20
CA LEU A 36 10.07 -1.48 -0.90
C LEU A 36 11.54 -1.06 -0.75
N TYR A 37 12.38 -1.43 -1.71
CA TYR A 37 13.83 -1.21 -1.67
C TYR A 37 14.26 0.10 -2.33
N ARG A 38 13.46 0.65 -3.25
CA ARG A 38 13.82 1.81 -4.08
C ARG A 38 13.16 3.11 -3.63
N VAL A 39 12.42 3.07 -2.54
CA VAL A 39 11.61 4.21 -2.06
C VAL A 39 12.40 5.19 -1.21
N LEU A 40 13.38 4.75 -0.41
CA LEU A 40 14.19 5.66 0.40
C LEU A 40 15.65 5.56 -0.01
N LYS A 41 16.37 6.68 0.03
CA LYS A 41 17.80 6.70 -0.28
C LYS A 41 18.55 5.81 0.73
N ASN A 42 19.04 4.67 0.24
CA ASN A 42 19.82 3.67 0.99
C ASN A 42 19.09 2.96 2.15
N LYS A 43 17.75 2.98 2.20
CA LYS A 43 16.99 2.28 3.23
C LYS A 43 15.79 1.51 2.66
N PRO A 44 15.64 0.20 2.95
CA PRO A 44 14.41 -0.51 2.64
C PRO A 44 13.27 -0.05 3.57
N LEU A 45 12.06 0.04 3.02
CA LEU A 45 10.84 0.35 3.76
C LEU A 45 9.95 -0.89 3.84
N LYS A 46 9.61 -1.33 5.06
CA LYS A 46 8.60 -2.38 5.26
C LYS A 46 7.20 -1.80 5.11
N VAL A 47 6.34 -2.49 4.36
CA VAL A 47 4.97 -2.07 4.06
C VAL A 47 3.99 -3.20 4.29
N LYS A 48 2.79 -2.90 4.78
CA LYS A 48 1.69 -3.86 4.94
C LYS A 48 0.74 -3.79 3.77
N LEU A 49 0.64 -4.88 3.01
CA LEU A 49 -0.21 -4.98 1.82
C LEU A 49 -1.28 -6.06 2.02
N CYS A 50 -2.43 -5.91 1.38
CA CYS A 50 -3.36 -7.02 1.23
C CYS A 50 -2.89 -7.93 0.09
N THR A 51 -3.43 -9.14 -0.01
CA THR A 51 -3.13 -10.09 -1.09
C THR A 51 -3.15 -9.46 -2.49
N PHE A 52 -4.15 -8.65 -2.82
CA PHE A 52 -4.24 -7.93 -4.10
C PHE A 52 -3.03 -7.02 -4.36
N HIS A 53 -2.73 -6.09 -3.45
CA HIS A 53 -1.63 -5.14 -3.61
C HIS A 53 -0.24 -5.81 -3.50
N ASP A 54 -0.13 -6.94 -2.81
CA ASP A 54 1.10 -7.74 -2.80
C ASP A 54 1.37 -8.37 -4.17
N ILE A 55 0.33 -8.96 -4.80
CA ILE A 55 0.40 -9.48 -6.17
C ILE A 55 0.67 -8.35 -7.16
N GLU A 56 -0.01 -7.22 -7.02
CA GLU A 56 0.17 -6.05 -7.88
C GLU A 56 1.60 -5.51 -7.80
N LEU A 57 2.15 -5.38 -6.59
CA LEU A 57 3.54 -5.00 -6.37
C LEU A 57 4.51 -5.96 -7.06
N PHE A 58 4.28 -7.28 -6.92
CA PHE A 58 5.10 -8.30 -7.56
C PHE A 58 5.06 -8.21 -9.09
N GLN A 59 3.87 -7.98 -9.68
CA GLN A 59 3.69 -7.93 -11.13
C GLN A 59 4.23 -6.65 -11.77
N LEU A 60 4.02 -5.50 -11.13
CA LEU A 60 4.37 -4.20 -11.70
C LEU A 60 5.81 -3.77 -11.37
N GLY A 61 6.34 -4.26 -10.25
CA GLY A 61 7.52 -3.72 -9.60
C GLY A 61 7.25 -2.36 -8.94
N GLU A 62 8.12 -1.98 -8.01
CA GLU A 62 7.91 -0.84 -7.11
C GLU A 62 7.60 0.48 -7.82
N SER A 63 8.38 0.83 -8.86
CA SER A 63 8.24 2.13 -9.53
C SER A 63 6.89 2.28 -10.24
N ASN A 64 6.36 1.21 -10.83
CA ASN A 64 5.07 1.26 -11.52
C ASN A 64 3.91 1.09 -10.52
N PHE A 65 4.09 0.25 -9.51
CA PHE A 65 3.15 0.11 -8.40
C PHE A 65 2.84 1.45 -7.73
N LEU A 66 3.86 2.27 -7.44
CA LEU A 66 3.67 3.59 -6.85
C LEU A 66 3.05 4.61 -7.81
N LYS A 67 3.28 4.48 -9.12
CA LYS A 67 2.62 5.33 -10.12
C LYS A 67 1.13 5.00 -10.23
N GLN A 68 0.75 3.73 -10.09
CA GLN A 68 -0.66 3.31 -10.13
C GLN A 68 -1.40 3.60 -8.82
N ASN A 69 -0.67 3.70 -7.71
CA ASN A 69 -1.19 4.02 -6.39
C ASN A 69 -0.68 5.39 -5.90
N ILE A 70 -1.03 6.46 -6.62
CA ILE A 70 -0.44 7.79 -6.44
C ILE A 70 -0.72 8.37 -5.05
N GLU A 71 -1.89 8.12 -4.47
CA GLU A 71 -2.27 8.55 -3.12
C GLU A 71 -1.34 7.94 -2.08
N TYR A 72 -1.02 6.65 -2.24
CA TYR A 72 -0.06 5.98 -1.37
C TYR A 72 1.36 6.54 -1.56
N ALA A 73 1.78 6.81 -2.79
CA ALA A 73 3.07 7.43 -3.05
C ALA A 73 3.19 8.83 -2.42
N LEU A 74 2.12 9.63 -2.46
CA LEU A 74 2.06 10.94 -1.80
C LEU A 74 2.11 10.80 -0.27
N GLU A 75 1.44 9.81 0.30
CA GLU A 75 1.51 9.51 1.73
C GLU A 75 2.94 9.12 2.15
N LEU A 76 3.61 8.27 1.37
CA LEU A 76 5.02 7.92 1.58
C LEU A 76 5.92 9.15 1.51
N ARG A 77 5.71 10.02 0.52
CA ARG A 77 6.46 11.29 0.41
C ARG A 77 6.20 12.22 1.59
N ALA A 78 4.98 12.30 2.11
CA ALA A 78 4.68 13.12 3.29
C ALA A 78 5.37 12.57 4.54
N ARG A 79 5.47 11.25 4.67
CA ARG A 79 6.12 10.57 5.80
C ARG A 79 7.64 10.61 5.75
N PHE A 80 8.21 10.46 4.56
CA PHE A 80 9.65 10.21 4.38
C PHE A 80 10.35 11.20 3.44
N GLY A 81 9.67 12.24 2.97
CA GLY A 81 10.16 13.19 1.95
C GLY A 81 11.40 14.01 2.30
N LYS A 82 11.98 13.86 3.50
CA LYS A 82 13.31 14.37 3.84
C LYS A 82 14.44 13.37 3.52
N GLU A 83 14.10 12.10 3.25
CA GLU A 83 15.00 10.97 2.94
C GLU A 83 14.80 10.38 1.51
N LEU A 84 13.83 10.90 0.76
CA LEU A 84 13.58 10.65 -0.68
C LEU A 84 14.44 11.59 -1.53
#